data_AF-A0A4Y8C7A2-F1
#
_entry.id   AF-A0A4Y8C7A2-F1
#
_cell.length_a   1.000
_cell.length_b   1.000
_cell.length_c   1.000
_cell.angle_alpha   90.00
_cell.angle_beta   90.00
_cell.angle_gamma   90.00
#
_symmetry.space_group_name_H-M   'P 1'
#
loop_
_entity.id
_entity.type
_entity.pdbx_description
1 polymer ?
#
loop_
_entity_poly.entity_id
_entity_poly.type
_entity_poly.pdbx_seq_one_letter_code
_entity_poly.pdbx_strand_id
1 'polypeptide(L)'
;AIKGKPKICLQSHYDMVCMGDAPNLEVYEENGFLRAKNSSLGADNGIGIAIMMSAMAEFENLECLFTNDEEVGLMGVNSLEHTLESKMLLNLDHESDDEIMIG
;
A
#
# COMPACT_ATOMS: atom_id res chain seq x y z
N ALA A 1 -0.10 4.74 -11.74
CA ALA A 1 -1.42 5.04 -12.35
C ALA A 1 -1.75 6.51 -12.15
N ILE A 2 -2.26 7.20 -13.17
CA ILE A 2 -2.41 8.67 -13.15
C ILE A 2 -3.83 9.04 -13.57
N LYS A 3 -4.44 9.99 -12.84
CA LYS A 3 -5.76 10.53 -13.15
C LYS A 3 -5.73 12.06 -13.11
N GLY A 4 -6.06 12.70 -14.23
CA GLY A 4 -6.06 14.15 -14.36
C GLY A 4 -4.64 14.75 -14.39
N LYS A 5 -4.43 15.86 -13.67
CA LYS A 5 -3.12 16.52 -13.51
C LYS A 5 -2.64 16.32 -12.07
N PRO A 6 -1.92 15.23 -11.77
CA PRO A 6 -1.70 14.76 -10.42
C PRO A 6 -0.99 15.81 -9.54
N LYS A 7 -1.55 16.06 -8.36
CA LYS A 7 -0.96 16.97 -7.36
C LYS A 7 -0.21 16.21 -6.28
N ILE A 8 -0.63 14.98 -6.01
CA ILE A 8 -0.09 14.09 -4.99
C ILE A 8 -0.04 12.66 -5.55
N CYS A 9 1.05 11.96 -5.25
CA CYS A 9 1.19 10.52 -5.43
C CYS A 9 0.91 9.82 -4.11
N LEU A 10 -0.01 8.87 -4.13
CA LEU A 10 -0.15 7.88 -3.06
C LEU A 10 0.73 6.69 -3.39
N GLN A 11 1.49 6.19 -2.42
CA GLN A 11 2.36 5.04 -2.62
C GLN A 11 2.14 3.96 -1.55
N SER A 12 2.06 2.73 -2.04
CA SER A 12 1.93 1.49 -1.27
C SER A 12 2.68 0.38 -2.00
N HIS A 13 3.13 -0.63 -1.26
CA HIS A 13 3.64 -1.86 -1.86
C HIS A 13 2.52 -2.90 -1.99
N TYR A 14 2.59 -3.74 -3.02
CA TYR A 14 1.54 -4.75 -3.28
C TYR A 14 1.96 -6.16 -2.87
N ASP A 15 3.23 -6.37 -2.52
CA ASP A 15 3.70 -7.60 -1.92
C ASP A 15 3.22 -7.74 -0.48
N MET A 16 3.33 -8.96 0.04
CA MET A 16 3.07 -9.25 1.43
C MET A 16 4.02 -10.35 1.88
N VAL A 17 4.42 -10.31 3.14
CA VAL A 17 5.13 -11.45 3.74
C VAL A 17 4.21 -12.66 3.72
N CYS A 18 4.60 -13.72 3.00
CA CYS A 18 3.85 -14.97 2.97
C CYS A 18 4.27 -15.88 4.13
N MET A 19 3.49 -15.85 5.22
CA MET A 19 3.67 -16.73 6.37
C MET A 19 2.54 -17.77 6.42
N GLY A 20 2.87 -19.00 6.80
CA GLY A 20 1.89 -20.08 6.99
C GLY A 20 1.19 -20.46 5.68
N ASP A 21 -0.14 -20.42 5.68
CA ASP A 21 -0.98 -20.83 4.54
C ASP A 21 -1.11 -19.76 3.43
N ALA A 22 -0.47 -18.59 3.60
CA ALA A 22 -0.44 -17.53 2.60
C ALA A 22 0.12 -18.04 1.24
N PRO A 23 -0.41 -17.57 0.09
CA PRO A 23 -1.40 -16.50 -0.08
C PRO A 23 -2.87 -16.95 -0.01
N ASN A 24 -3.16 -18.19 0.42
CA ASN A 24 -4.55 -18.64 0.58
C ASN A 24 -5.11 -18.07 1.90
N LEU A 25 -5.83 -16.95 1.79
CA LEU A 25 -6.36 -16.24 2.95
C LEU A 25 -7.76 -16.75 3.35
N GLU A 26 -7.85 -17.34 4.54
CA GLU A 26 -9.12 -17.52 5.26
C GLU A 26 -9.26 -16.36 6.28
N VAL A 27 -9.92 -15.27 5.84
CA VAL A 27 -10.13 -14.06 6.65
C VAL A 27 -11.33 -14.24 7.58
N TYR A 28 -11.19 -13.83 8.83
CA TYR A 28 -12.26 -13.79 9.82
C TYR A 28 -12.19 -12.50 10.63
N GLU A 29 -13.32 -12.11 11.21
CA GLU A 29 -13.41 -11.01 12.15
C GLU A 29 -13.38 -11.55 13.58
N GLU A 30 -12.55 -10.95 14.43
CA GLU A 30 -12.49 -11.26 15.85
C GLU A 30 -12.32 -9.96 16.64
N ASN A 31 -13.26 -9.68 17.55
CA ASN A 31 -13.26 -8.49 18.40
C ASN A 31 -13.16 -7.16 17.62
N GLY A 32 -13.75 -7.09 16.42
CA GLY A 32 -13.71 -5.91 15.55
C GLY A 32 -12.44 -5.77 14.71
N PHE A 33 -11.54 -6.76 14.75
CA PHE A 33 -10.33 -6.80 13.93
C PHE A 33 -10.45 -7.89 12.87
N LEU A 34 -10.04 -7.58 11.64
CA LEU A 34 -9.83 -8.59 10.61
C LEU A 34 -8.53 -9.34 10.88
N ARG A 35 -8.57 -10.66 10.75
CA ARG A 35 -7.44 -11.57 10.99
C ARG A 35 -7.43 -12.65 9.91
N ALA A 36 -6.27 -13.25 9.66
CA ALA A 36 -6.15 -14.43 8.81
C ALA A 36 -5.85 -15.66 9.65
N LYS A 37 -6.44 -16.80 9.27
CA LYS A 37 -6.27 -18.06 9.98
C LYS A 37 -5.03 -18.78 9.48
N ASN A 38 -4.10 -19.09 10.40
CA ASN A 38 -2.85 -19.80 10.12
C ASN A 38 -1.97 -19.15 9.02
N SER A 39 -2.20 -17.88 8.68
CA SER A 39 -1.40 -17.16 7.71
C SER A 39 -1.19 -15.71 8.14
N SER A 40 -0.23 -15.03 7.51
CA SER A 40 -0.23 -13.57 7.49
C SER A 40 -1.48 -13.04 6.78
N LEU A 41 -1.95 -11.85 7.17
CA LEU A 41 -3.15 -11.22 6.60
C LEU A 41 -2.85 -10.39 5.35
N GLY A 42 -1.65 -9.79 5.26
CA GLY A 42 -1.32 -8.82 4.21
C GLY A 42 -2.00 -7.46 4.39
N ALA A 43 -2.35 -7.10 5.64
CA ALA A 43 -2.88 -5.75 5.94
C ALA A 43 -1.83 -4.68 5.62
N ASP A 44 -0.57 -4.98 5.92
CA ASP A 44 0.60 -4.29 5.40
C ASP A 44 1.03 -4.92 4.05
N ASN A 45 0.93 -4.26 2.90
CA ASN A 45 0.29 -2.95 2.67
C ASN A 45 -1.06 -3.02 1.93
N GLY A 46 -1.75 -4.16 2.02
CA GLY A 46 -3.06 -4.36 1.36
C GLY A 46 -4.13 -3.32 1.74
N ILE A 47 -4.09 -2.74 2.93
CA ILE A 47 -4.99 -1.63 3.31
C ILE A 47 -4.65 -0.35 2.54
N GLY A 48 -3.36 0.00 2.41
CA GLY A 48 -2.93 1.15 1.61
C GLY A 48 -3.34 1.01 0.14
N ILE A 49 -3.18 -0.20 -0.41
CA ILE A 49 -3.67 -0.53 -1.77
C ILE A 49 -5.19 -0.29 -1.89
N ALA A 50 -5.98 -0.77 -0.93
CA ALA A 50 -7.43 -0.59 -0.94
C ALA A 50 -7.83 0.90 -0.87
N ILE A 51 -7.15 1.68 -0.02
CA ILE A 51 -7.33 3.14 0.08
C ILE A 51 -7.03 3.81 -1.26
N MET A 52 -5.90 3.46 -1.90
CA MET A 52 -5.52 4.02 -3.20
C MET A 52 -6.53 3.72 -4.30
N MET A 53 -7.05 2.49 -4.34
CA MET A 53 -8.08 2.10 -5.31
C MET A 53 -9.38 2.87 -5.10
N SER A 54 -9.83 3.03 -3.84
CA SER A 54 -11.00 3.83 -3.50
C SER A 54 -10.80 5.30 -3.83
N ALA A 55 -9.64 5.87 -3.50
CA ALA A 55 -9.30 7.26 -3.78
C ALA A 55 -9.27 7.55 -5.29
N MET A 56 -8.76 6.61 -6.10
CA MET A 56 -8.75 6.74 -7.56
C MET A 56 -10.17 6.75 -8.14
N ALA A 57 -11.12 6.04 -7.52
CA ALA A 57 -12.51 6.04 -7.92
C ALA A 57 -13.21 7.36 -7.54
N GLU A 58 -12.93 7.91 -6.36
CA GLU A 58 -13.65 9.06 -5.79
C GLU A 58 -13.07 10.43 -6.20
N PHE A 59 -11.75 10.56 -6.25
CA PHE A 59 -11.08 11.85 -6.43
C PHE A 59 -10.43 12.00 -7.81
N GLU A 60 -10.02 13.23 -8.14
CA GLU A 60 -9.32 13.59 -9.37
C GLU A 60 -7.93 14.14 -9.05
N ASN A 61 -7.04 14.18 -10.05
CA ASN A 61 -5.69 14.76 -9.91
C ASN A 61 -4.83 14.00 -8.89
N LEU A 62 -4.87 12.68 -8.97
CA LEU A 62 -4.10 11.75 -8.16
C LEU A 62 -3.16 10.91 -9.03
N GLU A 63 -2.00 10.61 -8.47
CA GLU A 63 -1.08 9.59 -8.94
C GLU A 63 -1.04 8.48 -7.89
N CYS A 64 -0.90 7.24 -8.34
CA CYS A 64 -0.80 6.07 -7.48
C CYS A 64 0.40 5.23 -7.93
N LEU A 65 1.39 5.07 -7.07
CA LEU A 65 2.58 4.25 -7.31
C LEU A 65 2.44 2.96 -6.51
N PHE A 66 2.45 1.83 -7.22
CA PHE A 66 2.43 0.49 -6.63
C PHE A 66 3.84 -0.09 -6.77
N THR A 67 4.50 -0.34 -5.65
CA THR A 67 5.86 -0.90 -5.63
C THR A 67 5.83 -2.38 -5.30
N ASN A 68 6.85 -3.10 -5.76
CA ASN A 68 7.09 -4.50 -5.42
C ASN A 68 8.33 -4.65 -4.56
N ASP A 69 8.41 -5.77 -3.86
CA ASP A 69 9.58 -6.26 -3.13
C ASP A 69 10.08 -5.23 -2.10
N GLU A 70 9.15 -4.63 -1.35
CA GLU A 70 9.45 -3.86 -0.15
C GLU A 70 10.08 -4.82 0.88
N GLU A 71 9.40 -5.94 1.11
CA GLU A 71 9.66 -6.92 2.17
C GLU A 71 10.95 -7.74 1.96
N VAL A 72 11.56 -7.60 0.77
CA VAL A 72 12.80 -8.27 0.36
C VAL A 72 13.91 -7.24 0.12
N GLY A 73 13.86 -6.11 0.82
CA GLY A 73 14.94 -5.11 0.86
C GLY A 73 14.77 -3.93 -0.09
N LEU A 74 13.53 -3.46 -0.29
CA LEU A 74 13.21 -2.25 -1.06
C LEU A 74 13.68 -2.29 -2.53
N MET A 75 13.73 -3.47 -3.13
CA MET A 75 14.33 -3.66 -4.45
C MET A 75 13.57 -2.92 -5.56
N GLY A 76 12.24 -2.85 -5.46
CA GLY A 76 11.40 -2.12 -6.41
C GLY A 76 11.65 -0.61 -6.39
N VAL A 77 11.73 0.00 -5.21
CA VAL A 77 12.01 1.44 -5.07
C VAL A 77 13.43 1.78 -5.52
N ASN A 78 14.42 0.96 -5.14
CA ASN A 78 15.83 1.19 -5.51
C ASN A 78 16.08 1.08 -7.02
N SER A 79 15.24 0.33 -7.73
CA SER A 79 15.32 0.13 -9.18
C SER A 79 14.36 1.04 -9.96
N LEU A 80 13.69 1.98 -9.27
CA LEU A 80 12.65 2.80 -9.89
C LEU A 80 13.28 3.89 -10.78
N GLU A 81 13.32 3.63 -12.08
CA GLU A 81 13.67 4.64 -13.11
C GLU A 81 12.44 5.51 -13.51
N HIS A 82 11.45 5.62 -12.64
CA HIS A 82 10.23 6.38 -12.90
C HIS A 82 10.27 7.73 -12.19
N THR A 83 9.94 8.79 -12.92
CA THR A 83 9.75 10.12 -12.34
C THR A 83 8.27 10.33 -12.06
N LEU A 84 7.94 10.66 -10.80
CA LEU A 84 6.57 11.01 -10.41
C LEU A 84 6.12 12.29 -11.13
N GLU A 85 4.88 12.30 -11.62
CA GLU A 85 4.30 13.53 -12.20
C GLU A 85 3.89 14.54 -11.11
N SER A 86 3.49 14.04 -9.95
CA SER A 86 3.17 14.85 -8.78
C SER A 86 4.43 15.35 -8.06
N LYS A 87 4.29 16.46 -7.32
CA LYS A 87 5.37 17.07 -6.53
C LYS A 87 5.40 16.61 -5.07
N MET A 88 4.38 15.85 -4.66
CA MET A 88 4.18 15.41 -3.29
C MET A 88 3.93 13.90 -3.31
N LEU A 89 4.55 13.18 -2.39
CA LEU A 89 4.31 11.77 -2.17
C LEU A 89 3.81 11.57 -0.74
N LEU A 90 2.74 10.78 -0.61
CA LEU A 90 2.24 10.27 0.65
C LEU A 90 2.33 8.74 0.61
N ASN A 91 3.24 8.21 1.41
CA ASN A 91 3.34 6.78 1.66
C ASN A 91 2.25 6.36 2.67
N LEU A 92 1.62 5.21 2.43
CA LEU A 92 0.52 4.67 3.24
C LEU A 92 0.94 3.42 4.03
N ASP A 93 2.22 3.33 4.37
CA ASP A 93 2.89 2.16 4.97
C ASP A 93 3.10 2.28 6.47
N HIS A 94 2.69 3.39 7.07
CA HIS A 94 2.73 3.53 8.51
C HIS A 94 1.53 2.86 9.17
N GLU A 95 1.78 2.02 10.17
CA GLU A 95 0.76 1.19 10.83
C GLU A 95 0.04 1.88 12.01
N SER A 96 0.36 3.15 12.31
CA SER A 96 -0.29 3.91 13.41
C SER A 96 -1.10 5.09 12.89
N ASP A 97 -2.38 5.15 13.27
CA ASP A 97 -3.33 6.19 12.83
C ASP A 97 -3.07 7.58 13.43
N ASP A 98 -2.33 7.66 14.55
CA ASP A 98 -2.08 8.86 15.33
C ASP A 98 -0.69 9.48 15.11
N GLU A 99 0.09 8.92 14.18
CA GLU A 99 1.46 9.33 13.92
C GLU A 99 1.67 9.70 12.45
N ILE A 100 2.58 10.65 12.22
CA ILE A 100 3.05 11.00 10.88
C ILE A 100 4.56 10.79 10.87
N MET A 101 5.01 9.86 10.02
CA MET A 101 6.43 9.69 9.75
C MET A 101 6.92 10.70 8.71
N ILE A 102 8.08 11.30 8.97
CA ILE A 102 8.76 12.23 8.07
C ILE A 102 10.19 11.71 7.88
N GLY A 103 10.58 11.46 6.62
CA GLY A 103 11.88 10.90 6.25
C GLY A 103 12.24 11.24 4.81
#